data_AF-A0A3C1UC43-F1
#
_entry.id   AF-A0A3C1UC43-F1
#
_cell.length_a   1.000
_cell.length_b   1.000
_cell.length_c   1.000
_cell.angle_alpha   90.00
_cell.angle_beta   90.00
_cell.angle_gamma   90.00
#
_symmetry.space_group_name_H-M   'P 1'
#
loop_
_entity.id
_entity.type
_entity.pdbx_description
1 polymer ?
#
loop_
_entity_poly.entity_id
_entity_poly.type
_entity_poly.pdbx_seq_one_letter_code
_entity_poly.pdbx_strand_id
1 'polypeptide(L)'
;MEYLTPYLVALAIGLAYFGIVMFLVKKFNFKYSYGLVLPLALVLFFVVMTLVGGQTDTTGWQALGYLVMTILSGVVLIGYVLGWVGVILTKKKA
;
A
#
# COMPACT_ATOMS: atom_id res chain seq x y z
N MET A 1 -2.71 -7.88 20.78
CA MET A 1 -3.51 -6.88 20.05
C MET A 1 -2.67 -5.66 19.69
N GLU A 2 -1.91 -5.07 20.62
CA GLU A 2 -1.06 -3.88 20.36
C GLU A 2 -0.09 -4.02 19.17
N TYR A 3 0.58 -5.17 19.03
CA TYR A 3 1.50 -5.41 17.90
C TYR A 3 0.81 -5.52 16.54
N LEU A 4 -0.50 -5.79 16.50
CA LEU A 4 -1.28 -5.93 15.26
C LEU A 4 -1.89 -4.61 14.80
N THR A 5 -2.10 -3.68 15.73
CA THR A 5 -2.68 -2.35 15.50
C THR A 5 -2.05 -1.59 14.33
N PRO A 6 -0.71 -1.43 14.21
CA PRO A 6 -0.13 -0.66 13.11
C PRO A 6 -0.41 -1.29 11.74
N TYR A 7 -0.45 -2.62 11.67
CA TYR A 7 -0.77 -3.34 10.42
C TYR A 7 -2.25 -3.20 10.07
N LEU A 8 -3.16 -3.27 11.05
CA LEU A 8 -4.59 -3.05 10.82
C LEU A 8 -4.87 -1.62 10.34
N VAL A 9 -4.19 -0.63 10.92
CA VAL A 9 -4.28 0.77 10.47
C VAL A 9 -3.76 0.92 9.05
N ALA A 10 -2.58 0.36 8.73
CA ALA A 10 -2.05 0.38 7.36
C ALA A 10 -3.00 -0.30 6.35
N LEU A 11 -3.62 -1.42 6.74
CA LEU A 11 -4.60 -2.11 5.91
C LEU A 11 -5.84 -1.24 5.66
N ALA A 12 -6.35 -0.59 6.72
CA ALA A 12 -7.49 0.32 6.62
C ALA A 12 -7.17 1.52 5.69
N ILE A 13 -5.94 2.05 5.74
CA ILE A 13 -5.48 3.10 4.81
C ILE A 13 -5.51 2.59 3.36
N GLY A 14 -5.02 1.38 3.10
CA GLY A 14 -5.07 0.76 1.77
C GLY A 14 -6.50 0.60 1.22
N LEU A 15 -7.42 0.16 2.08
CA LEU A 15 -8.84 0.04 1.72
C LEU A 15 -9.51 1.39 1.51
N ALA A 16 -9.22 2.38 2.35
CA ALA A 16 -9.73 3.75 2.18
C ALA A 16 -9.25 4.36 0.87
N TYR A 17 -7.97 4.19 0.54
CA TYR A 17 -7.41 4.60 -0.75
C TYR A 17 -8.09 3.90 -1.93
N PHE A 18 -8.36 2.59 -1.82
CA PHE A 18 -9.13 1.88 -2.84
C PHE A 18 -10.55 2.46 -3.01
N GLY A 19 -11.22 2.84 -1.91
CA GLY A 19 -12.51 3.52 -1.96
C GLY A 19 -12.48 4.84 -2.75
N ILE A 20 -11.41 5.64 -2.58
CA ILE A 20 -11.17 6.85 -3.37
C ILE A 20 -11.00 6.49 -4.85
N VAL A 21 -10.20 5.46 -5.17
CA VAL A 21 -10.02 5.01 -6.56
C VAL A 21 -11.33 4.51 -7.16
N MET A 22 -12.16 3.78 -6.41
CA MET A 22 -13.50 3.38 -6.88
C MET A 22 -14.35 4.60 -7.27
N PHE A 23 -14.32 5.65 -6.44
CA PHE A 23 -15.03 6.90 -6.76
C PHE A 23 -14.50 7.54 -8.04
N LEU A 24 -13.18 7.58 -8.23
CA LEU A 24 -12.55 8.10 -9.45
C LEU A 24 -12.90 7.27 -10.69
N VAL A 25 -12.93 5.93 -10.55
CA VAL A 25 -13.32 5.00 -11.63
C VAL A 25 -14.76 5.27 -12.04
N LYS A 26 -15.67 5.41 -11.08
CA LYS A 26 -17.10 5.66 -11.33
C LYS A 26 -17.36 7.03 -11.94
N LYS A 27 -16.67 8.09 -11.48
CA LYS A 27 -16.94 9.47 -11.88
C LYS A 27 -16.16 9.94 -13.10
N PHE A 28 -14.92 9.47 -13.27
CA PHE A 28 -13.98 9.98 -14.28
C PHE A 28 -13.49 8.91 -15.27
N ASN A 29 -14.12 7.73 -15.32
CA ASN A 29 -13.67 6.60 -16.15
C ASN A 29 -12.20 6.20 -15.91
N PHE A 30 -11.71 6.45 -14.69
CA PHE A 30 -10.38 6.05 -14.28
C PHE A 30 -10.25 4.51 -14.26
N LYS A 31 -9.04 3.98 -14.41
CA LYS A 31 -8.79 2.52 -14.33
C LYS A 31 -8.21 2.15 -12.97
N TYR A 32 -8.67 1.03 -12.40
CA TYR A 32 -8.10 0.48 -11.17
C TYR A 32 -6.60 0.17 -11.27
N SER A 33 -6.09 -0.12 -12.46
CA SER A 33 -4.65 -0.31 -12.71
C SER A 33 -3.84 0.96 -12.47
N TYR A 34 -4.38 2.14 -12.78
CA TYR A 34 -3.70 3.41 -12.53
C TYR A 34 -3.64 3.74 -11.03
N GLY A 35 -4.67 3.34 -10.27
CA GLY A 35 -4.66 3.46 -8.82
C GLY A 35 -3.62 2.56 -8.14
N LEU A 36 -3.19 1.46 -8.78
CA LEU A 36 -2.16 0.58 -8.24
C LEU A 36 -0.76 1.24 -8.23
N VAL A 37 -0.54 2.22 -9.11
CA VAL A 37 0.77 2.85 -9.29
C VAL A 37 1.26 3.51 -8.00
N LEU A 38 0.40 4.22 -7.28
CA LEU A 38 0.78 4.94 -6.06
C LEU A 38 1.25 4.01 -4.93
N PRO A 39 0.46 3.01 -4.47
CA PRO A 39 0.91 2.10 -3.41
C PRO A 39 2.11 1.26 -3.86
N LEU A 40 2.19 0.87 -5.14
CA LEU A 40 3.36 0.16 -5.66
C LEU A 40 4.62 1.04 -5.63
N ALA A 41 4.51 2.29 -6.08
CA ALA A 41 5.62 3.25 -6.05
C ALA A 41 6.10 3.53 -4.63
N LEU A 42 5.18 3.62 -3.65
CA LEU A 42 5.54 3.76 -2.24
C LEU A 42 6.35 2.57 -1.73
N VAL A 43 5.93 1.34 -2.04
CA VAL A 43 6.67 0.13 -1.66
C VAL A 43 8.05 0.14 -2.31
N LEU A 44 8.13 0.34 -3.63
CA LEU A 44 9.41 0.36 -4.34
C LEU A 44 10.34 1.46 -3.81
N PHE A 45 9.80 2.64 -3.50
CA PHE A 45 10.56 3.72 -2.91
C PHE A 45 11.19 3.30 -1.58
N PHE A 46 10.41 2.76 -0.65
CA PHE A 46 10.96 2.33 0.65
C PHE A 46 11.88 1.13 0.55
N VAL A 47 11.66 0.22 -0.40
CA VAL A 47 12.60 -0.86 -0.72
C VAL A 47 13.96 -0.28 -1.15
N VAL A 48 13.96 0.66 -2.10
CA VAL A 48 15.20 1.31 -2.56
C VAL A 48 15.88 2.07 -1.42
N MET A 49 15.13 2.81 -0.61
CA MET A 49 15.68 3.51 0.55
C MET A 49 16.27 2.54 1.59
N THR A 50 15.64 1.39 1.81
CA THR A 50 16.17 0.36 2.71
C THR A 50 17.47 -0.24 2.18
N LEU A 51 17.53 -0.57 0.88
CA LEU A 51 18.69 -1.24 0.28
C LEU A 51 19.87 -0.30 0.03
N VAL A 52 19.61 0.94 -0.36
CA VAL A 52 20.65 1.92 -0.73
C VAL A 52 20.88 2.93 0.39
N GLY A 53 19.81 3.57 0.86
CA GLY A 53 19.91 4.53 1.96
C GLY A 53 20.40 3.88 3.25
N GLY A 54 19.97 2.64 3.51
CA GLY A 54 20.43 1.85 4.65
C GLY A 54 21.94 1.56 4.66
N GLN A 55 22.61 1.52 3.51
CA GLN A 55 24.07 1.31 3.45
C GLN A 55 24.86 2.53 3.94
N THR A 56 24.23 3.71 3.89
CA THR A 56 24.85 4.97 4.32
C THR A 56 24.55 5.33 5.78
N ASP A 57 23.70 4.54 6.45
CA ASP A 57 23.30 4.78 7.83
C ASP A 57 24.36 4.29 8.81
N THR A 58 24.98 5.22 9.53
CA THR A 58 26.00 4.94 10.55
C THR A 58 25.41 4.55 11.91
N THR A 59 24.11 4.80 12.12
CA THR A 59 23.43 4.61 13.40
C THR A 59 22.51 3.38 13.42
N GLY A 60 22.11 2.89 12.25
CA GLY A 60 21.18 1.77 12.05
C GLY A 60 19.70 2.11 12.21
N TRP A 61 19.36 3.27 12.78
CA TRP A 61 17.98 3.69 13.02
C TRP A 61 17.23 4.08 11.75
N GLN A 62 17.91 4.67 10.77
CA GLN A 62 17.29 5.06 9.51
C GLN A 62 16.99 3.83 8.67
N ALA A 63 17.93 2.87 8.60
CA ALA A 63 17.73 1.60 7.92
C ALA A 63 16.54 0.81 8.51
N LEU A 64 16.44 0.78 9.85
CA LEU A 64 15.30 0.18 10.54
C LEU A 64 13.98 0.91 10.21
N GLY A 65 14.00 2.25 10.21
CA GLY A 65 12.85 3.06 9.81
C GLY A 65 12.36 2.75 8.39
N TYR A 66 13.27 2.68 7.42
CA TYR A 66 12.93 2.33 6.04
C TYR A 66 12.39 0.91 5.91
N LEU A 67 12.93 -0.05 6.67
CA LEU A 67 12.43 -1.41 6.72
C LEU A 67 10.99 -1.45 7.24
N VAL A 68 10.70 -0.76 8.35
CA VAL A 68 9.34 -0.68 8.91
C VAL A 68 8.38 -0.04 7.90
N MET A 69 8.78 1.07 7.26
CA MET A 69 7.95 1.75 6.26
C MET A 69 7.72 0.91 5.00
N THR A 70 8.70 0.07 4.61
CA THR A 70 8.54 -0.92 3.54
C THR A 70 7.43 -1.91 3.87
N ILE A 71 7.43 -2.44 5.10
CA ILE A 71 6.42 -3.40 5.55
C ILE A 71 5.04 -2.73 5.58
N LEU A 72 4.92 -1.54 6.18
CA LEU A 72 3.64 -0.82 6.29
C LEU A 72 3.09 -0.43 4.92
N SER A 73 3.91 0.09 4.01
CA SER A 73 3.50 0.38 2.64
C SER A 73 3.11 -0.89 1.87
N GLY A 74 3.76 -2.03 2.15
CA GLY A 74 3.36 -3.33 1.63
C GLY A 74 1.96 -3.73 2.08
N VAL A 75 1.62 -3.52 3.36
CA VAL A 75 0.27 -3.78 3.88
C VAL A 75 -0.77 -2.86 3.26
N VAL A 76 -0.44 -1.58 3.00
CA VAL A 76 -1.31 -0.66 2.25
C VAL A 76 -1.58 -1.19 0.83
N LEU A 77 -0.54 -1.67 0.13
CA LEU A 77 -0.68 -2.28 -1.19
C LEU A 77 -1.57 -3.53 -1.14
N ILE A 78 -1.40 -4.39 -0.13
CA ILE A 78 -2.26 -5.56 0.08
C ILE A 78 -3.71 -5.11 0.29
N GLY A 79 -3.96 -4.10 1.13
CA GLY A 79 -5.29 -3.54 1.35
C GLY A 79 -5.94 -3.06 0.05
N TYR A 80 -5.18 -2.38 -0.81
CA TYR A 80 -5.65 -1.97 -2.13
C TYR A 80 -6.01 -3.16 -3.03
N VAL A 81 -5.12 -4.15 -3.12
CA VAL A 81 -5.33 -5.35 -3.94
C VAL A 81 -6.54 -6.15 -3.45
N LEU A 82 -6.72 -6.29 -2.13
CA LEU A 82 -7.89 -6.95 -1.56
C LEU A 82 -9.20 -6.26 -1.93
N GLY A 83 -9.23 -4.92 -1.84
CA GLY A 83 -10.38 -4.13 -2.30
C GLY A 83 -10.69 -4.38 -3.79
N TRP A 84 -9.64 -4.38 -4.62
CA TRP A 84 -9.79 -4.61 -6.06
C TRP A 84 -10.29 -6.02 -6.38
N VAL A 85 -9.71 -7.05 -5.76
CA VAL A 85 -10.16 -8.44 -5.89
C VAL A 85 -11.61 -8.58 -5.45
N GLY A 86 -12.01 -7.94 -4.34
CA GLY A 86 -13.40 -7.93 -3.87
C GLY A 86 -14.38 -7.40 -4.93
N VAL A 87 -14.01 -6.34 -5.65
CA VAL A 87 -14.83 -5.81 -6.75
C VAL A 87 -14.90 -6.77 -7.94
N ILE A 88 -13.79 -7.41 -8.30
CA ILE A 88 -13.76 -8.38 -9.41
C ILE A 88 -14.68 -9.58 -9.09
N LEU A 89 -14.60 -10.10 -7.86
CA LEU A 89 -15.38 -11.25 -7.43
C LEU A 89 -16.88 -10.95 -7.34
N THR A 90 -17.26 -9.75 -6.95
CA THR A 90 -18.67 -9.33 -6.89
C THR A 90 -19.25 -9.05 -8.27
N LYS A 91 -18.48 -8.46 -9.18
CA LYS A 91 -18.91 -8.26 -10.58
C LYS A 91 -19.07 -9.55 -11.37
N LYS A 92 -18.25 -10.57 -11.10
CA LYS A 92 -18.36 -11.87 -11.81
C LYS A 92 -19.62 -12.66 -11.45
N LYS A 93 -20.28 -12.32 -10.34
CA LYS A 93 -21.49 -13.00 -9.84
C LYS A 93 -22.80 -12.34 -10.30
N ALA A 94 -22.73 -11.15 -10.92
CA ALA A 94 -23.88 -10.43 -11.48
C ALA A 94 -23.93 -10.63 -13.00
#